data_AF-A0A6L4Z492-F1
#
_entry.id   AF-A0A6L4Z492-F1
#
_cell.length_a   1.000
_cell.length_b   1.000
_cell.length_c   1.000
_cell.angle_alpha   90.00
_cell.angle_beta   90.00
_cell.angle_gamma   90.00
#
_symmetry.space_group_name_H-M   'P 1'
#
loop_
_entity.id
_entity.type
_entity.pdbx_description
1 polymer ?
#
loop_
_entity_poly.entity_id
_entity_poly.type
_entity_poly.pdbx_seq_one_letter_code
_entity_poly.pdbx_strand_id
1 'polypeptide(L)'
;MKLFKPPKLEKKRAVRDDLKDLRRESILNAADFLLNKHPMQQISMENVAETIKLAKGTLYLYFKTKEELFLSLLERAYLVWFEETEVWVSTQQQINAVNFAEFIAES
;
A
#
# COMPACT_ATOMS: atom_id res chain seq x y z
N MET A 1 -33.57 -31.95 -24.10
CA MET A 1 -33.01 -30.61 -24.34
C MET A 1 -32.90 -29.88 -23.00
N LYS A 2 -31.72 -29.92 -22.35
CA LYS A 2 -31.51 -29.24 -21.05
C LYS A 2 -31.03 -27.82 -21.31
N LEU A 3 -31.81 -26.83 -20.89
CA LEU A 3 -31.43 -25.42 -20.91
C LEU A 3 -30.28 -25.21 -19.92
N PHE A 4 -29.09 -24.90 -20.41
CA PHE A 4 -28.01 -24.36 -19.60
C PHE A 4 -28.40 -22.94 -19.19
N LYS A 5 -28.61 -22.71 -17.88
CA LYS A 5 -28.67 -21.35 -17.32
C LYS A 5 -27.25 -20.96 -16.92
N PRO A 6 -26.66 -19.92 -17.51
CA PRO A 6 -25.34 -19.47 -17.09
C PRO A 6 -25.40 -19.01 -15.61
N PRO A 7 -24.34 -19.25 -14.82
CA PRO A 7 -24.27 -18.79 -13.44
C PRO A 7 -24.43 -17.27 -13.39
N LYS A 8 -25.31 -16.77 -12.52
CA LYS A 8 -25.42 -15.33 -12.24
C LYS A 8 -24.09 -14.88 -11.62
N LEU A 9 -23.37 -13.99 -12.32
CA LEU A 9 -22.21 -13.30 -11.77
C LEU A 9 -22.66 -12.48 -10.54
N GLU A 10 -22.28 -12.91 -9.33
CA GLU A 10 -22.49 -12.17 -8.07
C GLU A 10 -21.61 -10.90 -8.03
N LYS A 11 -22.04 -9.86 -8.74
CA LYS A 11 -21.32 -8.57 -8.82
C LYS A 11 -21.29 -7.76 -7.52
N LYS A 12 -21.98 -8.18 -6.45
CA LYS A 12 -22.19 -7.33 -5.24
C LYS A 12 -21.10 -7.46 -4.17
N ARG A 13 -20.36 -8.57 -4.15
CA ARG A 13 -19.29 -8.82 -3.16
C ARG A 13 -17.95 -8.26 -3.63
N ALA A 14 -17.52 -8.64 -4.84
CA ALA A 14 -16.26 -8.17 -5.44
C ALA A 14 -16.13 -6.63 -5.45
N VAL A 15 -17.17 -5.91 -5.91
CA VAL A 15 -17.17 -4.43 -5.92
C VAL A 15 -17.00 -3.81 -4.54
N ARG A 16 -17.48 -4.46 -3.47
CA ARG A 16 -17.32 -3.94 -2.11
C ARG A 16 -15.91 -4.16 -1.58
N ASP A 17 -15.28 -5.25 -1.96
CA ASP A 17 -13.89 -5.54 -1.64
C ASP A 17 -12.97 -4.55 -2.37
N ASP A 18 -13.19 -4.31 -3.68
CA ASP A 18 -12.46 -3.30 -4.46
C ASP A 18 -12.56 -1.89 -3.83
N LEU A 19 -13.77 -1.48 -3.41
CA LEU A 19 -14.00 -0.20 -2.74
C LEU A 19 -13.31 -0.12 -1.37
N LYS A 20 -13.19 -1.25 -0.67
CA LYS A 20 -12.50 -1.32 0.61
C LYS A 20 -10.99 -1.17 0.39
N ASP A 21 -10.44 -1.81 -0.62
CA ASP A 21 -9.02 -1.75 -0.95
C ASP A 21 -8.63 -0.35 -1.43
N LEU A 22 -9.43 0.27 -2.31
CA LEU A 22 -9.24 1.66 -2.72
C LEU A 22 -9.24 2.63 -1.54
N ARG A 23 -10.10 2.38 -0.54
CA ARG A 23 -10.13 3.20 0.68
C ARG A 23 -8.87 3.01 1.51
N ARG A 24 -8.42 1.77 1.68
CA ARG A 24 -7.19 1.44 2.40
C ARG A 24 -5.98 2.12 1.74
N GLU A 25 -5.88 2.06 0.42
CA GLU A 25 -4.80 2.72 -0.33
C GLU A 25 -4.85 4.25 -0.21
N SER A 26 -6.05 4.84 -0.23
CA SER A 26 -6.19 6.30 -0.01
C SER A 26 -5.66 6.73 1.36
N ILE A 27 -5.86 5.90 2.39
CA ILE A 27 -5.34 6.16 3.74
C ILE A 27 -3.80 6.03 3.77
N LEU A 28 -3.24 5.00 3.13
CA LEU A 28 -1.79 4.82 3.03
C LEU A 28 -1.12 5.98 2.28
N ASN A 29 -1.73 6.46 1.20
CA ASN A 29 -1.23 7.62 0.46
C ASN A 29 -1.25 8.91 1.28
N ALA A 30 -2.27 9.09 2.13
CA ALA A 30 -2.33 10.22 3.05
C ALA A 30 -1.21 10.14 4.12
N ALA A 31 -0.95 8.94 4.65
CA ALA A 31 0.12 8.71 5.61
C ALA A 31 1.51 8.98 5.00
N ASP A 32 1.74 8.48 3.78
CA ASP A 32 2.96 8.69 3.02
C ASP A 32 3.21 10.17 2.72
N PHE A 33 2.19 10.89 2.27
CA PHE A 33 2.27 12.33 2.03
C PHE A 33 2.68 13.11 3.29
N LEU A 34 2.15 12.74 4.46
CA LEU A 34 2.49 13.39 5.71
C LEU A 34 3.91 13.02 6.19
N LEU A 35 4.33 11.76 6.00
CA LEU A 35 5.65 11.28 6.38
C LEU A 35 6.78 11.97 5.60
N ASN A 36 6.52 12.28 4.33
CA ASN A 36 7.44 13.07 3.50
C ASN A 36 7.61 14.53 3.96
N LYS A 37 6.80 15.01 4.90
CA LYS A 37 6.80 16.40 5.38
C LYS A 37 7.13 16.55 6.85
N HIS A 38 6.83 15.53 7.65
CA HIS A 38 6.91 15.58 9.10
C HIS A 38 7.45 14.26 9.66
N PRO A 39 8.22 14.30 10.76
CA PRO A 39 8.59 13.09 11.49
C PRO A 39 7.33 12.31 11.94
N MET A 40 7.39 10.97 11.90
CA MET A 40 6.28 10.08 12.27
C MET A 40 5.68 10.39 13.65
N GLN A 41 6.51 10.85 14.59
CA GLN A 41 6.09 11.19 15.95
C GLN A 41 5.10 12.37 15.98
N GLN A 42 5.20 13.30 15.03
CA GLN A 42 4.35 14.47 14.91
C GLN A 42 3.06 14.21 14.12
N ILE A 43 2.99 13.09 13.40
CA ILE A 43 1.80 12.72 12.64
C ILE A 43 0.80 12.03 13.59
N SER A 44 -0.44 12.49 13.59
CA SER A 44 -1.54 11.85 14.30
C SER A 44 -2.53 11.18 13.33
N MET A 45 -3.31 10.23 13.85
CA MET A 45 -4.41 9.61 13.09
C MET A 45 -5.45 10.64 12.62
N GLU A 46 -5.63 11.75 13.35
CA GLU A 46 -6.51 12.84 12.92
C GLU A 46 -5.98 13.52 11.65
N ASN A 47 -4.68 13.85 11.62
CA ASN A 47 -4.08 14.51 10.46
C ASN A 47 -4.20 13.67 9.18
N VAL A 48 -4.03 12.35 9.32
CA VAL A 48 -4.21 11.41 8.19
C VAL A 48 -5.65 11.44 7.69
N ALA A 49 -6.63 11.38 8.60
CA ALA A 49 -8.04 11.40 8.25
C ALA A 49 -8.44 12.72 7.57
N GLU A 50 -8.00 13.86 8.13
CA GLU A 50 -8.23 15.21 7.58
C GLU A 50 -7.66 15.37 6.17
N THR A 51 -6.47 14.83 5.89
CA THR A 51 -5.79 14.92 4.58
C THR A 51 -6.66 14.41 3.44
N ILE A 52 -7.52 13.42 3.69
CA ILE A 52 -8.44 12.83 2.70
C ILE A 52 -9.92 13.07 3.03
N LYS A 53 -10.22 14.02 3.92
CA LYS A 53 -11.60 14.37 4.37
C LYS A 53 -12.39 13.15 4.85
N LEU A 54 -11.71 12.25 5.55
CA LEU A 54 -12.28 11.04 6.14
C LEU A 54 -12.62 11.31 7.62
N ALA A 55 -13.74 10.77 8.10
CA ALA A 55 -14.01 10.79 9.53
C ALA A 55 -13.00 9.90 10.27
N LYS A 56 -12.48 10.37 11.42
CA LYS A 56 -11.53 9.62 12.25
C LYS A 56 -12.01 8.21 12.59
N GLY A 57 -13.28 8.04 12.94
CA GLY A 57 -13.85 6.72 13.24
C GLY A 57 -13.78 5.75 12.05
N THR A 58 -13.93 6.25 10.82
CA THR A 58 -13.82 5.44 9.61
C THR A 58 -12.40 4.99 9.36
N LEU A 59 -11.40 5.84 9.61
CA LEU A 59 -9.98 5.48 9.53
C LEU A 59 -9.66 4.28 10.45
N TYR A 60 -10.19 4.29 11.68
CA TYR A 60 -9.98 3.21 12.65
C TYR A 60 -10.62 1.87 12.27
N LEU A 61 -11.51 1.84 11.27
CA LEU A 61 -12.01 0.57 10.70
C LEU A 61 -10.95 -0.14 9.85
N TYR A 62 -9.94 0.59 9.38
CA TYR A 62 -8.86 0.07 8.53
C TYR A 62 -7.56 -0.12 9.30
N PHE A 63 -7.22 0.82 10.20
CA PHE A 63 -5.99 0.79 10.99
C PHE A 63 -6.30 1.17 12.44
N LYS A 64 -6.09 0.23 13.37
CA LYS A 64 -6.43 0.41 14.79
C LYS A 64 -5.48 1.36 15.51
N THR A 65 -4.25 1.46 15.02
CA THR A 65 -3.19 2.27 15.63
C THR A 65 -2.40 3.01 14.56
N LYS A 66 -1.66 4.04 14.99
CA LYS A 66 -0.73 4.78 14.12
C LYS A 66 0.39 3.86 13.64
N GLU A 67 0.87 3.00 14.53
CA GLU A 67 1.95 2.05 14.28
C GLU A 67 1.54 1.01 13.24
N GLU A 68 0.32 0.49 13.30
CA GLU A 68 -0.23 -0.44 12.29
C GLU A 68 -0.30 0.22 10.90
N LEU A 69 -0.75 1.48 10.84
CA LEU A 69 -0.79 2.26 9.60
C LEU A 69 0.60 2.43 8.99
N PHE A 70 1.58 2.86 9.78
CA PHE A 70 2.95 3.06 9.27
C PHE A 70 3.68 1.75 8.98
N LEU A 71 3.39 0.67 9.72
CA LEU A 71 3.91 -0.65 9.41
C LEU A 71 3.37 -1.16 8.07
N SER A 72 2.08 -0.96 7.80
CA SER A 72 1.48 -1.29 6.50
C SER A 72 2.03 -0.43 5.36
N LEU A 73 2.34 0.84 5.62
CA LEU A 73 3.00 1.72 4.65
C LEU A 73 4.42 1.24 4.35
N LEU A 74 5.18 0.84 5.39
CA LEU A 74 6.52 0.29 5.24
C LEU A 74 6.52 -1.03 4.48
N GLU A 75 5.57 -1.93 4.77
CA GLU A 75 5.36 -3.17 4.03
C GLU A 75 5.13 -2.89 2.54
N ARG A 76 4.27 -1.91 2.21
CA ARG A 76 4.03 -1.51 0.82
C ARG A 76 5.31 -1.00 0.14
N ALA A 77 6.11 -0.20 0.83
CA ALA A 77 7.38 0.30 0.29
C ALA A 77 8.38 -0.85 0.04
N TYR A 78 8.47 -1.81 0.97
CA TYR A 78 9.32 -2.99 0.79
C TYR A 78 8.91 -3.85 -0.40
N LEU A 79 7.61 -4.06 -0.62
CA LEU A 79 7.14 -4.85 -1.77
C LEU A 79 7.59 -4.24 -3.10
N VAL A 80 7.45 -2.92 -3.25
CA VAL A 80 7.92 -2.21 -4.46
C VAL A 80 9.43 -2.34 -4.61
N TRP A 81 10.19 -2.08 -3.54
CA TRP A 81 11.63 -2.21 -3.56
C TRP A 81 12.10 -3.65 -3.87
N PHE A 82 11.40 -4.66 -3.38
CA PHE A 82 11.69 -6.07 -3.69
C PHE A 82 11.43 -6.38 -5.16
N GLU A 83 10.32 -5.89 -5.74
CA GLU A 83 10.05 -6.07 -7.17
C GLU A 83 11.15 -5.43 -8.04
N GLU A 84 11.58 -4.21 -7.71
CA GLU A 84 12.68 -3.53 -8.40
C GLU A 84 14.00 -4.29 -8.25
N THR A 85 14.27 -4.80 -7.04
CA THR A 85 15.45 -5.61 -6.75
C THR A 85 15.46 -6.92 -7.51
N GLU A 86 14.33 -7.63 -7.58
CA GLU A 86 14.20 -8.87 -8.35
C GLU A 86 14.47 -8.65 -9.84
N VAL A 87 13.92 -7.56 -10.40
CA VAL A 87 14.18 -7.16 -11.78
C VAL A 87 15.67 -6.89 -11.97
N TRP A 88 16.28 -6.05 -11.13
CA TRP A 88 17.70 -5.74 -11.22
C TRP A 88 18.56 -7.01 -11.18
N VAL A 89 18.36 -7.87 -10.18
CA VAL A 89 19.06 -9.16 -10.03
C VAL A 89 18.97 -10.02 -11.30
N SER A 90 17.78 -10.08 -11.93
CA SER A 90 17.57 -10.88 -13.13
C SER A 90 18.28 -10.33 -14.39
N THR A 91 18.57 -9.03 -14.41
CA THR A 91 19.23 -8.34 -15.54
C THR A 91 20.76 -8.37 -15.47
N GLN A 92 21.33 -8.67 -14.30
CA GLN A 92 22.78 -8.69 -14.11
C GLN A 92 23.38 -10.04 -14.55
N GLN A 93 24.44 -9.99 -15.39
CA GLN A 93 25.22 -11.18 -15.74
C GLN A 93 26.07 -11.68 -14.54
N GLN A 94 26.49 -10.77 -13.65
CA GLN A 94 27.18 -11.06 -12.41
C GLN A 94 26.85 -9.98 -11.36
N ILE A 95 26.57 -10.39 -10.13
CA ILE A 95 26.40 -9.49 -8.99
C ILE A 95 27.71 -9.45 -8.18
N ASN A 96 28.16 -8.25 -7.85
CA ASN A 96 29.31 -8.01 -6.99
C ASN A 96 29.02 -6.86 -6.01
N ALA A 97 29.92 -6.62 -5.05
CA ALA A 97 29.69 -5.62 -4.02
C ALA A 97 29.55 -4.18 -4.57
N VAL A 98 30.19 -3.86 -5.70
CA VAL A 98 30.19 -2.52 -6.28
C VAL A 98 28.85 -2.25 -6.96
N ASN A 99 28.44 -3.11 -7.90
CA ASN A 99 27.19 -2.89 -8.63
C ASN A 99 25.95 -3.02 -7.72
N PHE A 100 26.03 -3.84 -6.68
CA PHE A 100 24.98 -3.91 -5.67
C PHE A 100 24.92 -2.64 -4.82
N ALA A 101 26.07 -2.08 -4.39
CA ALA A 101 26.09 -0.83 -3.63
C ALA A 101 25.58 0.36 -4.46
N GLU A 102 25.91 0.42 -5.75
CA GLU A 102 25.37 1.43 -6.68
C GLU A 102 23.84 1.32 -6.79
N PHE A 103 23.31 0.11 -6.99
CA PHE A 103 21.86 -0.12 -7.03
C PHE A 103 21.14 0.32 -5.75
N ILE A 104 21.66 -0.06 -4.58
CA ILE A 104 21.06 0.29 -3.28
C ILE A 104 21.11 1.80 -3.01
N ALA A 105 22.13 2.50 -3.51
CA ALA A 105 22.25 3.95 -3.32
C ALA A 105 21.32 4.77 -4.22
N GLU A 106 20.86 4.19 -5.33
CA GLU A 106 19.98 4.83 -6.31
C GLU A 106 18.50 4.46 -6.15
N SER A 107 18.18 3.48 -5.29
CA SER A 107 16.82 3.01 -4.98
C SER A 107 16.16 3.72 -3.79
#